data_AF-A0A920AD01-F1
#
_entry.id   AF-A0A920AD01-F1
#
_cell.length_a   1.000
_cell.length_b   1.000
_cell.length_c   1.000
_cell.angle_alpha   90.00
_cell.angle_beta   90.00
_cell.angle_gamma   90.00
#
_symmetry.space_group_name_H-M   'P 1'
#
loop_
_entity.id
_entity.type
_entity.pdbx_description
1 polymer ?
#
loop_
_entity_poly.entity_id
_entity_poly.type
_entity_poly.pdbx_seq_one_letter_code
_entity_poly.pdbx_strand_id
1 'polypeptide(L)'
;MWENFKHKTVRDLAWAVSSNGILNDKLAVEESLLREEYQKFIAQLRQLDEDPKLLLKFWKQKHKRLGHYFEQLIFFWLQHSERFTILAKNIPLRSDKKNTLGEVDLIVQDKDTLNYEHWELAVKFYLAYSQNGLTNYIGPNANDYFHLKLEKLKEHQCKILESDEGKNYYQN
;
A
#
# COMPACT_ATOMS: atom_id res chain seq x y z
N MET A 1 -2.12 -12.65 16.44
CA MET A 1 -3.21 -11.89 15.80
C MET A 1 -2.96 -10.42 16.12
N TRP A 2 -2.93 -9.53 15.14
CA TRP A 2 -2.62 -8.10 15.30
C TRP A 2 -3.57 -7.39 16.30
N GLU A 3 -4.72 -7.98 16.57
CA GLU A 3 -5.71 -7.54 17.57
C GLU A 3 -5.14 -7.44 19.00
N ASN A 4 -4.04 -8.15 19.30
CA ASN A 4 -3.47 -8.23 20.64
C ASN A 4 -2.67 -6.99 21.07
N PHE A 5 -2.33 -6.09 20.14
CA PHE A 5 -1.63 -4.84 20.50
C PHE A 5 -2.59 -3.88 21.21
N LYS A 6 -2.16 -3.22 22.28
CA LYS A 6 -2.99 -2.34 23.12
C LYS A 6 -3.17 -0.96 22.50
N HIS A 7 -2.13 -0.43 21.87
CA HIS A 7 -2.13 0.89 21.27
C HIS A 7 -2.78 0.86 19.89
N LYS A 8 -3.78 1.73 19.65
CA LYS A 8 -4.58 1.72 18.41
C LYS A 8 -3.71 1.84 17.15
N THR A 9 -2.81 2.81 17.09
CA THR A 9 -1.97 3.03 15.91
C THR A 9 -1.02 1.85 15.64
N VAL A 10 -0.61 1.13 16.69
CA VAL A 10 0.25 -0.05 16.56
C VAL A 10 -0.57 -1.23 16.04
N ARG A 11 -1.82 -1.41 16.51
CA ARG A 11 -2.76 -2.36 15.87
C ARG A 11 -3.00 -2.05 14.41
N ASP A 12 -3.23 -0.79 14.07
CA ASP A 12 -3.46 -0.37 12.69
C ASP A 12 -2.23 -0.67 11.81
N LEU A 13 -1.01 -0.40 12.32
CA LEU A 13 0.24 -0.74 11.64
C LEU A 13 0.40 -2.26 11.46
N ALA A 14 0.17 -3.02 12.52
CA ALA A 14 0.23 -4.47 12.48
C ALA A 14 -0.77 -5.05 11.48
N TRP A 15 -1.99 -4.50 11.42
CA TRP A 15 -3.00 -4.86 10.44
C TRP A 15 -2.54 -4.53 9.02
N ALA A 16 -1.99 -3.34 8.78
CA ALA A 16 -1.55 -2.93 7.44
C ALA A 16 -0.49 -3.87 6.84
N VAL A 17 0.40 -4.43 7.67
CA VAL A 17 1.48 -5.34 7.25
C VAL A 17 1.03 -6.80 7.16
N SER A 18 0.00 -7.21 7.92
CA SER A 18 -0.40 -8.63 8.04
C SER A 18 -1.78 -8.98 7.48
N SER A 19 -2.57 -7.98 7.07
CA SER A 19 -3.89 -8.23 6.50
C SER A 19 -3.78 -8.99 5.18
N ASN A 20 -4.68 -9.94 4.96
CA ASN A 20 -4.76 -10.63 3.68
C ASN A 20 -5.32 -9.67 2.63
N GLY A 21 -4.72 -9.70 1.45
CA GLY A 21 -5.26 -9.01 0.29
C GLY A 21 -6.58 -9.63 -0.17
N ILE A 22 -7.43 -8.80 -0.81
CA ILE A 22 -8.63 -9.28 -1.52
C ILE A 22 -8.32 -9.70 -2.97
N LEU A 23 -7.11 -9.39 -3.45
CA LEU A 23 -6.69 -9.64 -4.82
C LEU A 23 -6.16 -11.06 -4.96
N ASN A 24 -6.82 -11.85 -5.80
CA ASN A 24 -6.29 -13.12 -6.29
C ASN A 24 -5.75 -12.90 -7.72
N ASP A 25 -4.63 -12.19 -7.83
CA ASP A 25 -3.98 -11.83 -9.08
C ASP A 25 -2.45 -11.79 -8.91
N LYS A 26 -1.69 -12.00 -10.00
CA LYS A 26 -0.22 -11.94 -9.99
C LYS A 26 0.35 -10.56 -9.62
N LEU A 27 -0.45 -9.50 -9.72
CA LEU A 27 -0.06 -8.16 -9.27
C LEU A 27 -0.13 -8.00 -7.75
N ALA A 28 -0.79 -8.93 -7.04
CA ALA A 28 -0.84 -8.89 -5.59
C ALA A 28 0.48 -9.38 -4.99
N VAL A 29 0.90 -8.75 -3.91
CA VAL A 29 2.00 -9.25 -3.08
C VAL A 29 1.61 -10.63 -2.54
N GLU A 30 2.52 -11.60 -2.63
CA GLU A 30 2.26 -12.94 -2.13
C GLU A 30 1.98 -12.95 -0.61
N GLU A 31 0.98 -13.71 -0.17
CA GLU A 31 0.66 -13.82 1.26
C GLU A 31 1.82 -14.39 2.08
N SER A 32 2.62 -15.29 1.48
CA SER A 32 3.82 -15.88 2.09
C SER A 32 4.82 -14.80 2.49
N LEU A 33 5.08 -13.87 1.57
CA LEU A 33 5.97 -12.73 1.76
C LEU A 33 5.48 -11.81 2.88
N LEU A 34 4.18 -11.44 2.85
CA LEU A 34 3.59 -10.60 3.90
C LEU A 34 3.69 -11.26 5.29
N ARG A 35 3.46 -12.58 5.37
CA ARG A 35 3.60 -13.33 6.62
C ARG A 35 5.04 -13.33 7.11
N GLU A 36 6.01 -13.56 6.24
CA GLU A 36 7.43 -13.55 6.59
C GLU A 36 7.86 -12.18 7.13
N GLU A 37 7.55 -11.12 6.40
CA GLU A 37 7.91 -9.76 6.81
C GLU A 37 7.22 -9.34 8.11
N TYR A 38 5.97 -9.74 8.31
CA TYR A 38 5.29 -9.53 9.58
C TYR A 38 5.99 -10.26 10.74
N GLN A 39 6.48 -11.50 10.54
CA GLN A 39 7.24 -12.21 11.58
C GLN A 39 8.55 -11.49 11.91
N LYS A 40 9.25 -10.96 10.92
CA LYS A 40 10.47 -10.15 11.13
C LYS A 40 10.17 -8.86 11.91
N PHE A 41 9.01 -8.25 11.65
CA PHE A 41 8.62 -6.97 12.25
C PHE A 41 7.94 -7.07 13.63
N ILE A 42 7.50 -8.26 14.06
CA ILE A 42 6.66 -8.42 15.27
C ILE A 42 7.34 -7.96 16.56
N ALA A 43 8.67 -8.13 16.67
CA ALA A 43 9.42 -7.67 17.84
C ALA A 43 9.41 -6.14 17.96
N GLN A 44 9.57 -5.44 16.83
CA GLN A 44 9.48 -3.98 16.78
C GLN A 44 8.06 -3.50 17.06
N LEU A 45 7.03 -4.18 16.55
CA LEU A 45 5.64 -3.87 16.89
C LEU A 45 5.38 -3.95 18.40
N ARG A 46 5.92 -4.96 19.10
CA ARG A 46 5.79 -5.07 20.57
C ARG A 46 6.47 -3.91 21.29
N GLN A 47 7.66 -3.49 20.83
CA GLN A 47 8.34 -2.33 21.41
C GLN A 47 7.54 -1.03 21.20
N LEU A 48 6.97 -0.85 20.01
CA LEU A 48 6.11 0.29 19.69
C LEU A 48 4.80 0.27 20.48
N ASP A 49 4.27 -0.90 20.83
CA ASP A 49 3.06 -1.01 21.65
C ASP A 49 3.28 -0.53 23.08
N GLU A 50 4.51 -0.67 23.61
CA GLU A 50 4.91 -0.18 24.92
C GLU A 50 5.33 1.32 24.88
N ASP A 51 6.05 1.77 23.84
CA ASP A 51 6.35 3.19 23.60
C ASP A 51 6.06 3.62 22.14
N PRO A 52 4.84 4.12 21.85
CA PRO A 52 4.42 4.44 20.49
C PRO A 52 4.94 5.79 20.00
N LYS A 53 5.78 6.51 20.76
CA LYS A 53 6.23 7.88 20.43
C LYS A 53 6.85 7.98 19.05
N LEU A 54 7.66 7.00 18.64
CA LEU A 54 8.31 7.01 17.34
C LEU A 54 7.28 6.99 16.20
N LEU A 55 6.32 6.06 16.29
CA LEU A 55 5.22 5.90 15.34
C LEU A 55 4.29 7.13 15.33
N LEU A 56 3.95 7.65 16.50
CA LEU A 56 3.12 8.85 16.63
C LEU A 56 3.80 10.12 16.13
N LYS A 57 5.13 10.22 16.26
CA LYS A 57 5.91 11.32 15.70
C LYS A 57 5.98 11.23 14.18
N PHE A 58 6.01 10.02 13.63
CA PHE A 58 5.97 9.78 12.18
C PHE A 58 4.63 10.24 11.60
N TRP A 59 3.53 9.88 12.26
CA TRP A 59 2.19 10.37 11.96
C TRP A 59 1.92 11.74 12.60
N LYS A 60 2.60 12.79 12.11
CA LYS A 60 2.43 14.17 12.60
C LYS A 60 1.64 15.07 11.64
N GLN A 61 0.48 14.64 11.10
CA GLN A 61 -0.38 15.56 10.30
C GLN A 61 -1.90 15.33 10.41
N LYS A 62 -2.63 16.43 10.16
CA LYS A 62 -4.09 16.68 10.33
C LYS A 62 -5.02 15.96 9.33
N HIS A 63 -4.52 15.09 8.46
CA HIS A 63 -5.31 14.54 7.35
C HIS A 63 -6.10 13.30 7.77
N LYS A 64 -7.44 13.43 7.79
CA LYS A 64 -8.38 12.37 8.20
C LYS A 64 -8.68 11.33 7.11
N ARG A 65 -7.98 11.36 5.97
CA ARG A 65 -8.27 10.43 4.85
C ARG A 65 -7.60 9.09 5.11
N LEU A 66 -8.39 8.03 5.05
CA LEU A 66 -7.95 6.66 5.35
C LEU A 66 -6.83 6.16 4.44
N GLY A 67 -6.87 6.52 3.14
CA GLY A 67 -5.82 6.15 2.17
C GLY A 67 -4.45 6.67 2.58
N HIS A 68 -4.32 7.98 2.83
CA HIS A 68 -3.06 8.56 3.29
C HIS A 68 -2.62 8.02 4.65
N TYR A 69 -3.56 7.74 5.56
CA TYR A 69 -3.18 7.11 6.84
C TYR A 69 -2.54 5.74 6.60
N PHE A 70 -3.15 4.91 5.75
CA PHE A 70 -2.60 3.61 5.36
C PHE A 70 -1.23 3.73 4.69
N GLU A 71 -1.06 4.64 3.73
CA GLU A 71 0.23 4.91 3.08
C GLU A 71 1.32 5.25 4.11
N GLN A 72 1.03 6.11 5.09
CA GLN A 72 2.00 6.45 6.14
C GLN A 72 2.37 5.24 7.01
N LEU A 73 1.43 4.34 7.30
CA LEU A 73 1.74 3.10 8.03
C LEU A 73 2.69 2.20 7.22
N ILE A 74 2.44 2.05 5.92
CA ILE A 74 3.31 1.28 5.02
C ILE A 74 4.69 1.93 4.92
N PHE A 75 4.77 3.25 4.79
CA PHE A 75 6.06 3.97 4.77
C PHE A 75 6.83 3.79 6.07
N PHE A 76 6.15 3.85 7.22
CA PHE A 76 6.78 3.61 8.50
C PHE A 76 7.37 2.20 8.57
N TRP A 77 6.59 1.19 8.18
CA TRP A 77 7.07 -0.20 8.15
C TRP A 77 8.27 -0.36 7.22
N LEU A 78 8.17 0.13 5.97
CA LEU A 78 9.25 0.03 4.98
C LEU A 78 10.54 0.75 5.42
N GLN A 79 10.45 1.85 6.17
CA GLN A 79 11.64 2.52 6.73
C GLN A 79 12.38 1.69 7.79
N HIS A 80 11.69 0.73 8.40
CA HIS A 80 12.25 -0.18 9.41
C HIS A 80 12.43 -1.61 8.89
N SER A 81 12.15 -1.82 7.60
CA SER A 81 12.29 -3.11 6.94
C SER A 81 13.77 -3.41 6.64
N GLU A 82 14.18 -4.64 6.93
CA GLU A 82 15.52 -5.13 6.60
C GLU A 82 15.64 -5.62 5.15
N ARG A 83 14.51 -5.91 4.47
CA ARG A 83 14.46 -6.43 3.10
C ARG A 83 14.26 -5.35 2.05
N PHE A 84 13.24 -4.52 2.23
CA PHE A 84 12.90 -3.47 1.28
C PHE A 84 13.56 -2.13 1.61
N THR A 85 13.99 -1.41 0.57
CA THR A 85 14.46 -0.02 0.65
C THR A 85 13.55 0.86 -0.20
N ILE A 86 12.99 1.93 0.38
CA ILE A 86 12.25 2.94 -0.40
C ILE A 86 13.24 3.76 -1.21
N LEU A 87 13.08 3.78 -2.53
CA LEU A 87 13.87 4.62 -3.44
C LEU A 87 13.14 5.92 -3.77
N ALA A 88 11.83 5.84 -3.95
CA ALA A 88 10.97 7.00 -4.15
C ALA A 88 9.55 6.73 -3.65
N LYS A 89 8.82 7.80 -3.35
CA LYS A 89 7.43 7.72 -2.91
C LYS A 89 6.65 8.98 -3.34
N ASN A 90 5.36 8.82 -3.60
CA ASN A 90 4.44 9.88 -4.01
C ASN A 90 4.99 10.74 -5.17
N ILE A 91 5.45 10.09 -6.25
CA ILE A 91 6.00 10.80 -7.41
C ILE A 91 4.86 11.22 -8.33
N PRO A 92 4.56 12.52 -8.48
CA PRO A 92 3.55 12.96 -9.42
C PRO A 92 4.09 12.87 -10.85
N LEU A 93 3.44 12.06 -11.70
CA LEU A 93 3.73 12.02 -13.12
C LEU A 93 2.91 13.08 -13.85
N ARG A 94 3.59 13.95 -14.60
CA ARG A 94 2.99 15.07 -15.32
C ARG A 94 3.40 15.03 -16.77
N SER A 95 2.46 15.33 -17.66
CA SER A 95 2.78 15.55 -19.07
C SER A 95 3.53 16.86 -19.26
N ASP A 96 4.11 17.05 -20.45
CA ASP A 96 4.80 18.30 -20.85
C ASP A 96 3.90 19.55 -20.69
N LYS A 97 2.58 19.37 -20.81
CA LYS A 97 1.57 20.42 -20.61
C LYS A 97 1.20 20.63 -19.13
N LYS A 98 1.97 20.05 -18.19
CA LYS A 98 1.80 20.09 -16.72
C LYS A 98 0.52 19.44 -16.17
N ASN A 99 -0.21 18.69 -17.00
CA ASN A 99 -1.37 17.91 -16.52
C ASN A 99 -0.88 16.70 -15.73
N THR A 100 -1.51 16.42 -14.58
CA THR A 100 -1.17 15.23 -13.78
C THR A 100 -1.77 14.00 -14.45
N LEU A 101 -0.91 13.07 -14.85
CA LEU A 101 -1.27 11.79 -15.47
C LEU A 101 -1.60 10.75 -14.40
N GLY A 102 -0.92 10.85 -13.26
CA GLY A 102 -1.15 10.04 -12.09
C GLY A 102 -0.05 10.27 -11.05
N GLU A 103 0.01 9.38 -10.08
CA GLU A 103 1.03 9.37 -9.04
C GLU A 103 1.55 7.93 -8.93
N VAL A 104 2.87 7.80 -8.76
CA VAL A 104 3.54 6.55 -8.41
C VAL A 104 3.68 6.55 -6.90
N ASP A 105 2.99 5.62 -6.23
CA ASP A 105 2.96 5.60 -4.77
C ASP A 105 4.33 5.25 -4.19
N LEU A 106 4.97 4.20 -4.71
CA LEU A 106 6.25 3.69 -4.22
C LEU A 106 7.12 3.06 -5.31
N ILE A 107 8.40 3.38 -5.26
CA ILE A 107 9.46 2.59 -5.91
C ILE A 107 10.32 2.01 -4.80
N VAL A 108 10.45 0.70 -4.77
CA VAL A 108 11.22 -0.02 -3.75
C VAL A 108 12.27 -0.91 -4.40
N GLN A 109 13.38 -1.10 -3.69
CA GLN A 109 14.34 -2.16 -3.99
C GLN A 109 14.09 -3.31 -3.02
N ASP A 110 13.89 -4.51 -3.53
CA ASP A 110 13.95 -5.74 -2.75
C ASP A 110 15.42 -6.18 -2.65
N LYS A 111 16.01 -6.12 -1.45
CA LYS A 111 17.42 -6.49 -1.24
C LYS A 111 17.66 -7.99 -1.32
N ASP A 112 16.64 -8.83 -1.15
CA ASP A 112 16.79 -10.29 -1.21
C ASP A 112 16.85 -10.76 -2.67
N THR A 113 16.02 -10.17 -3.54
CA THR A 113 15.96 -10.51 -4.97
C THR A 113 16.78 -9.59 -5.87
N LEU A 114 17.23 -8.44 -5.35
CA LEU A 114 17.88 -7.35 -6.07
C LEU A 114 17.01 -6.68 -7.14
N ASN A 115 15.69 -6.91 -7.10
CA ASN A 115 14.76 -6.31 -8.03
C ASN A 115 14.33 -4.91 -7.60
N TYR A 116 13.94 -4.12 -8.60
CA TYR A 116 13.26 -2.84 -8.41
C TYR A 116 11.77 -3.04 -8.69
N GLU A 117 10.94 -2.63 -7.75
CA GLU A 117 9.51 -2.86 -7.80
C GLU A 117 8.74 -1.54 -7.72
N HIS A 118 7.68 -1.46 -8.51
CA HIS A 118 6.69 -0.40 -8.44
C HIS A 118 5.50 -0.91 -7.63
N TRP A 119 5.22 -0.26 -6.49
CA TRP A 119 4.12 -0.63 -5.60
C TRP A 119 3.04 0.45 -5.65
N GLU A 120 1.80 0.00 -5.82
CA GLU A 120 0.58 0.79 -5.67
C GLU A 120 -0.07 0.44 -4.33
N LEU A 121 -0.39 1.44 -3.51
CA LEU A 121 -0.92 1.24 -2.17
C LEU A 121 -2.42 1.53 -2.12
N ALA A 122 -3.21 0.50 -1.80
CA ALA A 122 -4.66 0.64 -1.72
C ALA A 122 -5.26 -0.01 -0.48
N VAL A 123 -5.98 0.79 0.31
CA VAL A 123 -6.95 0.31 1.31
C VAL A 123 -8.37 0.61 0.82
N LYS A 124 -9.22 -0.43 0.75
CA LYS A 124 -10.60 -0.33 0.27
C LYS A 124 -11.53 -1.23 1.09
N PHE A 125 -12.76 -0.77 1.27
CA PHE A 125 -13.83 -1.51 1.94
C PHE A 125 -14.96 -1.69 0.94
N TYR A 126 -15.43 -2.92 0.81
CA TYR A 126 -16.53 -3.26 -0.08
C TYR A 126 -17.57 -4.06 0.69
N LEU A 127 -18.85 -3.79 0.42
CA LEU A 127 -19.95 -4.66 0.78
C LEU A 127 -20.00 -5.80 -0.22
N ALA A 128 -19.84 -7.03 0.27
CA ALA A 128 -20.11 -8.22 -0.52
C ALA A 128 -21.63 -8.41 -0.65
N TYR A 129 -22.14 -8.41 -1.89
CA TYR A 129 -23.54 -8.64 -2.20
C TYR A 129 -23.65 -9.76 -3.24
N SER A 130 -24.25 -10.88 -2.84
CA SER A 130 -24.42 -12.05 -3.70
C SER A 130 -25.84 -12.14 -4.23
N GLN A 131 -25.98 -12.25 -5.54
CA GLN A 131 -27.26 -12.47 -6.21
C GLN A 131 -27.08 -13.49 -7.34
N ASN A 132 -27.95 -14.51 -7.40
CA ASN A 132 -27.92 -15.56 -8.43
C ASN A 132 -26.55 -16.25 -8.57
N GLY A 133 -25.83 -16.45 -7.47
CA GLY A 133 -24.50 -17.10 -7.46
C GLY A 133 -23.32 -16.20 -7.86
N LEU A 134 -23.57 -14.93 -8.16
CA LEU A 134 -22.51 -13.94 -8.42
C LEU A 134 -22.35 -13.00 -7.23
N THR A 135 -21.13 -12.85 -6.73
CA THR A 135 -20.80 -11.91 -5.65
C THR A 135 -20.20 -10.63 -6.22
N ASN A 136 -20.90 -9.52 -6.00
CA ASN A 136 -20.41 -8.18 -6.27
C ASN A 136 -19.80 -7.56 -5.01
N TYR A 137 -18.77 -6.76 -5.19
CA TYR A 137 -18.13 -6.00 -4.12
C TYR A 137 -18.35 -4.51 -4.39
N ILE A 138 -19.25 -3.91 -3.62
CA ILE A 138 -19.75 -2.55 -3.82
C ILE A 138 -19.17 -1.64 -2.73
N GLY A 139 -18.46 -0.60 -3.13
CA GLY A 139 -17.85 0.36 -2.22
C GLY A 139 -18.88 1.33 -1.64
N PRO A 140 -18.44 2.23 -0.74
CA PRO A 140 -19.35 3.16 -0.05
C PRO A 140 -20.10 4.11 -0.99
N ASN A 141 -19.51 4.37 -2.16
CA ASN A 141 -20.18 5.08 -3.25
C ASN A 141 -20.73 4.04 -4.24
N ALA A 142 -21.98 4.19 -4.68
CA ALA A 142 -22.65 3.22 -5.54
C ALA A 142 -21.97 2.96 -6.91
N ASN A 143 -21.02 3.82 -7.30
CA ASN A 143 -20.21 3.67 -8.52
C ASN A 143 -18.82 3.04 -8.25
N ASP A 144 -18.51 2.66 -7.00
CA ASP A 144 -17.21 2.15 -6.57
C ASP A 144 -17.22 0.61 -6.55
N TYR A 145 -17.22 -0.01 -7.72
CA TYR A 145 -17.14 -1.47 -7.80
C TYR A 145 -15.69 -1.95 -7.78
N PHE A 146 -15.44 -3.01 -7.02
CA PHE A 146 -14.11 -3.62 -6.95
C PHE A 146 -13.54 -3.98 -8.32
N HIS A 147 -14.36 -4.57 -9.21
CA HIS A 147 -13.89 -4.98 -10.54
C HIS A 147 -13.43 -3.79 -11.38
N LEU A 148 -14.15 -2.66 -11.35
CA LEU A 148 -13.75 -1.43 -12.06
C LEU A 148 -12.47 -0.83 -11.48
N LYS A 149 -12.29 -0.90 -10.16
CA LYS A 149 -11.06 -0.44 -9.51
C LYS A 149 -9.87 -1.32 -9.86
N LEU A 150 -10.08 -2.63 -9.90
CA LEU A 150 -9.04 -3.59 -10.29
C LEU A 150 -8.65 -3.42 -11.75
N GLU A 151 -9.61 -3.23 -12.65
CA GLU A 151 -9.34 -2.94 -14.07
C GLU A 151 -8.52 -1.66 -14.23
N LYS A 152 -8.91 -0.56 -13.55
CA LYS A 152 -8.13 0.68 -13.58
C LYS A 152 -6.71 0.50 -13.02
N LEU A 153 -6.56 -0.24 -11.92
CA LEU A 153 -5.24 -0.53 -11.33
C LEU A 153 -4.34 -1.24 -12.35
N LYS A 154 -4.85 -2.30 -12.98
CA LYS A 154 -4.15 -3.13 -13.98
C LYS A 154 -3.81 -2.40 -15.25
N GLU A 155 -4.78 -1.72 -15.82
CA GLU A 155 -4.67 -1.16 -17.17
C GLU A 155 -4.04 0.22 -17.19
N HIS A 156 -3.95 0.89 -16.04
CA HIS A 156 -3.42 2.23 -15.96
C HIS A 156 -2.33 2.40 -14.90
N GLN A 157 -2.66 2.21 -13.62
CA GLN A 157 -1.75 2.57 -12.52
C GLN A 157 -0.46 1.72 -12.54
N CYS A 158 -0.58 0.40 -12.60
CA CYS A 158 0.59 -0.49 -12.66
C CYS A 158 1.45 -0.29 -13.91
N LYS A 159 0.86 0.22 -15.01
CA LYS A 159 1.54 0.49 -16.28
C LYS A 159 2.02 1.93 -16.40
N ILE A 160 1.83 2.78 -15.40
CA ILE A 160 2.08 4.23 -15.54
C ILE A 160 3.54 4.56 -15.83
N LEU A 161 4.47 3.73 -15.36
CA LEU A 161 5.90 3.85 -15.66
C LEU A 161 6.28 3.43 -17.08
N GLU A 162 5.39 2.74 -17.80
CA GLU A 162 5.59 2.37 -19.20
C GLU A 162 5.23 3.52 -20.16
N SER A 163 4.58 4.58 -19.67
CA SER A 163 4.32 5.79 -20.44
C SER A 163 5.63 6.51 -20.79
N ASP A 164 5.58 7.41 -21.78
CA ASP A 164 6.76 8.19 -22.17
C ASP A 164 7.26 9.05 -21.00
N GLU A 165 6.35 9.66 -20.24
CA GLU A 165 6.67 10.42 -19.03
C GLU A 165 7.27 9.55 -17.93
N GLY A 166 6.76 8.33 -17.73
CA GLY A 166 7.28 7.37 -16.77
C GLY A 166 8.71 6.94 -17.09
N LYS A 167 9.01 6.67 -18.37
CA LYS A 167 10.36 6.34 -18.83
C LYS A 167 11.34 7.49 -18.68
N ASN A 168 10.89 8.72 -18.97
CA ASN A 168 11.73 9.92 -18.86
C ASN A 168 12.08 10.28 -17.41
N TYR A 169 11.33 9.80 -16.42
CA TYR A 169 11.61 10.06 -15.00
C TYR A 169 12.97 9.50 -14.55
N TYR A 170 13.40 8.35 -15.08
CA TYR A 170 14.65 7.69 -14.68
C TYR A 170 15.87 8.06 -15.54
N GLN A 171 15.69 8.87 -16.58
CA GLN A 171 16.77 9.26 -17.50
C GLN A 171 17.48 10.57 -17.08
N ASN A 172 17.12 11.15 -15.94
CA ASN A 172 17.75 12.34 -15.35
C ASN A 172 18.35 12.02 -13.99
#